data_AF-A0A679F2U4-F1
#
_entry.id   AF-A0A679F2U4-F1
#
_cell.length_a   1.000
_cell.length_b   1.000
_cell.length_c   1.000
_cell.angle_alpha   90.00
_cell.angle_beta   90.00
_cell.angle_gamma   90.00
#
_symmetry.space_group_name_H-M   'P 1'
#
loop_
_entity.id
_entity.type
_entity.pdbx_description
1 polymer ?
#
loop_
_entity_poly.entity_id
_entity_poly.type
_entity_poly.pdbx_seq_one_letter_code
_entity_poly.pdbx_strand_id
1 'polypeptide(L)' 'MAKNSLIALLQEKLDSARRELRSASVDFDISDEQLLDLRASARRIFLELKEQDRQVAQKGLLSALKFW' A
#
# COMPACT_ATOMS: atom_id res chain seq x y z
N MET A 1 -6.64 -18.13 2.59
CA MET A 1 -6.33 -17.40 3.83
C MET A 1 -5.07 -16.53 3.71
N ALA A 2 -3.96 -17.02 3.13
CA ALA A 2 -2.69 -16.28 3.04
C ALA A 2 -2.69 -14.96 2.21
N LYS A 3 -3.58 -14.80 1.22
CA LYS A 3 -3.67 -13.55 0.44
C LYS A 3 -4.35 -12.40 1.21
N ASN A 4 -5.36 -12.70 2.03
CA ASN A 4 -6.02 -11.70 2.85
C ASN A 4 -5.08 -11.20 3.96
N SER A 5 -4.22 -12.07 4.50
CA SER A 5 -3.17 -11.66 5.44
C SER A 5 -2.09 -10.81 4.77
N LEU A 6 -1.76 -11.05 3.50
CA LEU A 6 -0.79 -10.22 2.77
C LEU A 6 -1.35 -8.80 2.49
N ILE A 7 -2.61 -8.70 2.07
CA ILE A 7 -3.29 -7.41 1.86
C ILE A 7 -3.36 -6.63 3.17
N ALA A 8 -3.77 -7.29 4.27
CA ALA A 8 -3.80 -6.67 5.59
C ALA A 8 -2.42 -6.18 6.05
N LEU A 9 -1.37 -6.98 5.83
CA LEU A 9 0.01 -6.59 6.13
C LEU A 9 0.47 -5.38 5.31
N LEU A 10 0.14 -5.35 4.01
CA LEU A 10 0.48 -4.22 3.14
C LEU A 10 -0.28 -2.95 3.53
N GLN A 11 -1.55 -3.07 3.96
CA GLN A 11 -2.34 -1.96 4.49
C GLN A 11 -1.71 -1.40 5.78
N GLU A 12 -1.36 -2.27 6.72
CA GLU A 12 -0.70 -1.86 7.97
C GLU A 12 0.64 -1.15 7.70
N LYS A 13 1.45 -1.70 6.78
CA LYS A 13 2.71 -1.06 6.36
C LYS A 13 2.48 0.30 5.71
N LEU A 14 1.47 0.43 4.86
CA LEU A 14 1.13 1.70 4.22
C LEU A 14 0.68 2.74 5.26
N ASP A 15 -0.12 2.34 6.24
CA ASP A 15 -0.58 3.22 7.29
C ASP A 15 0.54 3.65 8.23
N SER A 16 1.47 2.74 8.55
CA SER A 16 2.71 3.09 9.26
C SER A 16 3.54 4.10 8.48
N ALA A 17 3.80 3.84 7.19
CA ALA A 17 4.58 4.74 6.34
C ALA A 17 3.91 6.13 6.20
N ARG A 18 2.57 6.19 6.17
CA ARG A 18 1.83 7.45 6.17
C ARG A 18 1.97 8.22 7.49
N ARG A 19 1.97 7.54 8.63
CA ARG A 19 2.18 8.18 9.94
C ARG A 19 3.59 8.74 10.03
N GLU A 20 4.58 7.96 9.62
CA GLU A 20 5.98 8.38 9.56
C GLU A 20 6.15 9.60 8.65
N LEU A 21 5.58 9.58 7.44
CA LEU A 21 5.60 10.72 6.53
C LEU A 21 4.96 11.98 7.10
N ARG A 22 3.84 11.85 7.83
CA ARG A 22 3.20 12.99 8.48
C ARG A 22 4.10 13.58 9.56
N SER A 23 4.70 12.73 10.38
CA SER A 23 5.66 13.17 11.41
C SER A 23 6.85 13.86 10.77
N ALA A 24 7.42 13.26 9.73
CA ALA A 24 8.59 13.80 9.04
C ALA A 24 8.29 15.10 8.28
N SER A 25 7.08 15.28 7.77
CA SER A 25 6.72 16.49 7.00
C SER A 25 6.63 17.77 7.82
N VAL A 26 6.55 17.65 9.15
CA VAL A 26 6.51 18.79 10.08
C VAL A 26 7.81 18.94 10.87
N ASP A 27 8.75 18.01 10.70
CA ASP A 27 10.06 18.02 11.32
C ASP A 27 11.07 18.66 10.35
N PHE A 28 11.57 19.83 10.70
CA PHE A 28 12.51 20.59 9.88
C PHE A 28 13.95 20.10 10.00
N ASP A 29 14.24 19.20 10.94
CA ASP A 29 15.55 18.55 11.04
C ASP A 29 15.71 17.43 9.99
N ILE A 30 14.60 16.98 9.39
CA ILE A 30 14.60 16.00 8.31
C ILE A 30 14.84 16.70 6.98
N SER A 31 15.80 16.18 6.21
CA SER A 31 16.11 16.75 4.90
C SER A 31 15.02 16.46 3.86
N ASP A 32 14.90 17.33 2.87
CA ASP A 32 13.97 17.14 1.75
C ASP A 32 14.23 15.81 1.02
N GLU A 33 15.49 15.38 0.91
CA GLU A 33 15.88 14.10 0.31
C GLU A 33 15.30 12.91 1.09
N GLN A 34 15.42 12.93 2.42
CA GLN A 34 14.84 11.89 3.29
C GLN A 34 13.32 11.87 3.18
N LEU A 35 12.68 13.04 3.10
CA LEU A 35 11.25 13.18 2.86
C LEU A 35 10.82 12.58 1.51
N LEU A 36 11.61 12.78 0.46
CA LEU A 36 11.36 12.19 -0.86
C LEU A 36 11.52 10.66 -0.84
N ASP A 37 12.51 10.14 -0.14
CA ASP A 37 12.72 8.70 0.01
C ASP A 37 11.56 8.02 0.76
N LEU A 38 11.09 8.63 1.85
CA LEU A 38 9.91 8.17 2.57
C LEU A 38 8.67 8.17 1.67
N ARG A 39 8.49 9.20 0.84
CA ARG A 39 7.39 9.28 -0.14
C ARG A 39 7.51 8.20 -1.20
N ALA A 40 8.71 7.95 -1.72
CA ALA A 40 8.96 6.91 -2.70
C ALA A 40 8.66 5.52 -2.13
N SER A 41 9.05 5.27 -0.88
CA SER A 41 8.76 4.03 -0.15
C SER A 41 7.25 3.82 0.02
N ALA A 42 6.53 4.81 0.57
CA ALA A 42 5.07 4.72 0.74
C ALA A 42 4.34 4.52 -0.60
N ARG A 43 4.82 5.17 -1.68
CA ARG A 43 4.27 5.00 -3.03
C ARG A 43 4.44 3.57 -3.55
N ARG A 44 5.59 2.93 -3.32
CA ARG A 44 5.82 1.53 -3.73
C ARG A 44 4.83 0.59 -3.03
N ILE A 45 4.66 0.72 -1.72
CA ILE A 45 3.72 -0.09 -0.93
C ILE A 45 2.28 0.11 -1.43
N PHE A 46 1.89 1.36 -1.71
CA PHE A 46 0.58 1.66 -2.26
C PHE A 46 0.33 1.00 -3.62
N LEU A 47 1.31 1.05 -4.52
CA LEU A 47 1.20 0.42 -5.84
C LEU A 47 1.10 -1.10 -5.73
N GLU A 48 1.87 -1.70 -4.82
CA GLU A 48 1.82 -3.14 -4.56
C GLU A 48 0.46 -3.57 -4.01
N LEU A 49 -0.09 -2.82 -3.04
CA LEU A 49 -1.43 -3.05 -2.51
C LEU A 49 -2.49 -2.95 -3.61
N LYS A 50 -2.43 -1.89 -4.44
CA LYS A 50 -3.35 -1.67 -5.56
C LYS A 50 -3.31 -2.82 -6.57
N GLU A 51 -2.14 -3.36 -6.86
CA GLU A 51 -2.01 -4.50 -7.78
C GLU A 51 -2.59 -5.79 -7.17
N GLN A 52 -2.40 -6.02 -5.86
CA GLN A 52 -3.02 -7.15 -5.17
C GLN A 52 -4.55 -7.05 -5.18
N ASP A 53 -5.10 -5.87 -4.90
CA ASP A 53 -6.54 -5.62 -4.94
C ASP A 53 -7.10 -5.85 -6.35
N ARG A 54 -6.39 -5.38 -7.40
CA ARG A 54 -6.78 -5.60 -8.79
C ARG A 54 -6.82 -7.09 -9.15
N GLN A 55 -5.83 -7.87 -8.72
CA GLN A 55 -5.80 -9.31 -8.96
C GLN A 55 -6.95 -10.05 -8.25
N VAL A 56 -7.30 -9.63 -7.03
CA VAL A 56 -8.44 -10.22 -6.30
C VAL A 56 -9.75 -9.87 -7.01
N ALA A 57 -9.94 -8.62 -7.41
CA ALA A 57 -11.14 -8.17 -8.12
C ALA A 57 -11.33 -8.91 -9.45
N GLN A 58 -10.27 -9.06 -10.27
CA GLN A 58 -10.33 -9.78 -11.54
C GLN A 58 -10.70 -11.26 -11.35
N LYS A 59 -10.12 -11.93 -10.33
CA LYS A 59 -10.48 -13.33 -10.02
C LYS A 59 -11.93 -13.46 -9.54
N GLY A 60 -12.41 -12.53 -8.73
CA GLY A 60 -13.81 -12.49 -8.29
C GLY A 60 -14.78 -12.30 -9.45
N LEU A 61 -14.45 -11.40 -10.39
CA LEU A 61 -15.26 -11.15 -11.58
C LEU A 61 -15.34 -12.37 -12.50
N LEU A 62 -14.21 -13.03 -12.77
CA LEU A 62 -14.15 -14.26 -13.57
C LEU A 62 -14.89 -15.42 -12.90
N SER A 63 -14.88 -15.48 -11.57
CA SER A 63 -15.67 -16.47 -10.82
C SER A 63 -17.17 -16.19 -10.98
N ALA A 64 -17.61 -14.94 -10.85
CA ALA A 64 -19.03 -14.59 -10.99
C ALA A 64 -19.57 -14.89 -12.39
N LEU A 65 -18.79 -14.64 -13.44
CA LEU A 65 -19.15 -14.93 -14.84
C LEU A 65 -19.22 -16.42 -15.18
N LYS A 66 -18.53 -17.31 -14.44
CA LYS A 66 -18.61 -18.76 -14.65
C LYS A 66 -19.86 -19.42 -14.05
N PHE A 67 -20.56 -18.72 -13.16
CA PHE A 67 -21.77 -19.21 -12.49
C PHE A 67 -23.07 -18.71 -13.15
N TRP A 68 -22.97 -17.90 -14.20
CA TRP A 68 -24.09 -17.52 -15.07
C TRP A 68 -23.99 -18.28 -16.39
#